data_AF-A0A3P6RRU5-F1
#
_entry.id   AF-A0A3P6RRU5-F1
#
_cell.length_a   1.000
_cell.length_b   1.000
_cell.length_c   1.000
_cell.angle_alpha   90.00
_cell.angle_beta   90.00
_cell.angle_gamma   90.00
#
_symmetry.space_group_name_H-M   'P 1'
#
loop_
_entity.id
_entity.type
_entity.pdbx_description
1 polymer ?
#
loop_
_entity_poly.entity_id
_entity_poly.type
_entity_poly.pdbx_seq_one_letter_code
_entity_poly.pdbx_strand_id
1 'polypeptide(L)'
;MFIYLVFDNDPWTGKWSADLQCSFRILSLNGTGDLTGATKTYALSNNNYYIVAGFPVNVIRKKGSGLVTSTDTVRIQADIEWGGVQIVNNYEQVIQECSIAALLY
;
A
#
# COMPACT_ATOMS: atom_id res chain seq x y z
N MET A 1 11.78 -0.80 6.27
CA MET A 1 11.12 0.05 5.28
C MET A 1 9.63 -0.10 5.49
N PHE A 2 8.90 1.01 5.50
CA PHE A 2 7.45 1.00 5.61
C PHE A 2 6.84 1.62 4.35
N ILE A 3 5.80 0.99 3.83
CA ILE A 3 4.97 1.49 2.74
C ILE A 3 3.62 1.85 3.32
N TYR A 4 3.16 3.06 3.04
CA TYR A 4 1.87 3.60 3.43
C TYR A 4 1.01 3.74 2.18
N LEU A 5 -0.16 3.11 2.19
CA LEU A 5 -1.27 3.49 1.31
C LEU A 5 -2.20 4.38 2.12
N VAL A 6 -2.44 5.60 1.65
CA VAL A 6 -3.33 6.56 2.32
C VAL A 6 -4.49 6.86 1.38
N PHE A 7 -5.69 6.69 1.89
CA PHE A 7 -6.92 6.96 1.18
C PHE A 7 -7.43 8.34 1.57
N ASP A 8 -7.89 9.11 0.60
CA ASP A 8 -8.46 10.40 0.90
C ASP A 8 -9.69 10.21 1.80
N ASN A 9 -9.75 11.02 2.85
CA ASN A 9 -10.77 10.95 3.86
C ASN A 9 -11.45 12.31 3.95
N ASP A 10 -12.03 12.71 2.82
CA ASP A 10 -12.77 13.96 2.72
C ASP A 10 -13.92 13.94 3.77
N PRO A 11 -13.96 14.91 4.69
CA PRO A 11 -14.99 15.00 5.73
C PRO A 11 -16.41 15.17 5.19
N TRP A 12 -16.59 15.58 3.93
CA TRP A 12 -17.89 15.73 3.27
C TRP A 12 -18.45 14.43 2.69
N THR A 13 -17.62 13.40 2.57
CA THR A 13 -17.93 12.09 1.94
C THR A 13 -19.03 11.30 2.65
N GLY A 14 -19.33 11.65 3.92
CA GLY A 14 -20.19 10.85 4.80
C GLY A 14 -19.45 9.66 5.41
N LYS A 15 -20.19 8.77 6.08
CA LYS A 15 -19.61 7.58 6.70
C LYS A 15 -19.34 6.53 5.62
N TRP A 16 -18.10 6.06 5.51
CA TRP A 16 -17.72 5.02 4.58
C TRP A 16 -16.88 3.93 5.27
N SER A 17 -16.97 2.73 4.71
CA SER A 17 -16.08 1.62 5.02
C SER A 17 -15.85 0.77 3.78
N ALA A 18 -14.65 0.21 3.66
CA ALA A 18 -14.30 -0.68 2.56
C ALA A 18 -13.39 -1.79 3.07
N ASP A 19 -13.56 -2.99 2.51
CA ASP A 19 -12.57 -4.05 2.65
C ASP A 19 -11.67 -4.06 1.41
N LEU A 20 -10.35 -4.01 1.63
CA LEU A 20 -9.37 -4.10 0.56
C LEU A 20 -8.51 -5.34 0.74
N GLN A 21 -8.34 -6.12 -0.31
CA GLN A 21 -7.27 -7.11 -0.35
C GLN A 21 -6.03 -6.44 -0.97
N CYS A 22 -4.95 -6.36 -0.20
CA CYS A 22 -3.70 -5.73 -0.67
C CYS A 22 -2.54 -6.72 -0.62
N SER A 23 -1.70 -6.66 -1.64
CA SER A 23 -0.38 -7.30 -1.65
C SER A 23 0.68 -6.27 -2.01
N PHE A 24 1.86 -6.39 -1.39
CA PHE A 24 2.96 -5.44 -1.56
C PHE A 24 4.22 -6.20 -1.97
N ARG A 25 4.99 -5.64 -2.89
CA ARG A 25 6.20 -6.26 -3.43
C ARG A 25 7.30 -5.23 -3.59
N ILE A 26 8.51 -5.61 -3.22
CA ILE A 26 9.73 -4.89 -3.60
C ILE A 26 10.30 -5.61 -4.81
N LEU A 27 10.27 -4.94 -5.95
CA LEU A 27 10.64 -5.55 -7.22
C LEU A 27 12.16 -5.61 -7.35
N SER A 28 12.66 -6.78 -7.72
CA SER A 28 14.07 -6.93 -8.08
C SER A 28 14.35 -6.20 -9.39
N LEU A 29 15.45 -5.47 -9.43
CA LEU A 29 15.86 -4.68 -10.59
C LEU A 29 16.87 -5.41 -11.48
N ASN A 30 17.27 -6.63 -11.09
CA ASN A 30 18.21 -7.47 -11.83
C ASN A 30 17.77 -8.95 -11.92
N GLY A 31 16.50 -9.26 -11.64
CA GLY A 31 15.92 -10.60 -11.81
C GLY A 31 16.26 -11.61 -10.71
N THR A 32 16.80 -11.15 -9.58
CA THR A 32 17.19 -11.98 -8.42
C THR A 32 16.01 -12.42 -7.53
N GLY A 33 14.79 -11.97 -7.85
CA GLY A 33 13.56 -12.33 -7.16
C GLY A 33 13.00 -11.20 -6.29
N ASP A 34 11.69 -11.01 -6.37
CA ASP A 34 10.99 -9.98 -5.62
C ASP A 34 10.90 -10.33 -4.13
N LEU A 35 10.91 -9.31 -3.28
CA LEU A 35 10.55 -9.47 -1.87
C LEU A 35 9.06 -9.21 -1.72
N THR A 36 8.28 -10.28 -1.58
CA THR A 36 6.82 -10.23 -1.51
C THR A 36 6.35 -10.22 -0.05
N GLY A 37 5.51 -9.24 0.29
CA GLY A 37 4.76 -9.22 1.54
C GLY A 37 3.53 -10.14 1.46
N ALA A 38 3.00 -10.56 2.61
CA ALA A 38 1.78 -11.35 2.64
C ALA A 38 0.59 -10.55 2.10
N THR A 39 -0.23 -11.20 1.27
CA THR A 39 -1.56 -10.67 0.91
C THR A 39 -2.43 -10.65 2.17
N LYS A 40 -3.05 -9.50 2.43
CA LYS A 40 -3.90 -9.31 3.61
C LYS A 40 -5.14 -8.51 3.24
N THR A 41 -6.24 -8.80 3.93
CA THR A 41 -7.45 -7.98 3.89
C THR A 41 -7.37 -6.90 4.97
N TYR A 42 -7.67 -5.67 4.60
CA TYR A 42 -7.68 -4.50 5.46
C TYR A 42 -9.07 -3.88 5.46
N ALA A 43 -9.63 -3.68 6.64
CA ALA A 43 -10.85 -2.90 6.82
C ALA A 43 -10.49 -1.42 6.97
N LEU A 44 -10.99 -0.61 6.04
CA LEU A 44 -10.83 0.83 6.01
C LEU A 44 -12.14 1.53 6.35
N SER A 45 -12.02 2.72 6.93
CA SER A 45 -13.14 3.61 7.19
C SER A 45 -12.63 5.04 7.40
N ASN A 46 -13.54 5.99 7.63
CA ASN A 46 -13.15 7.35 8.02
C ASN A 46 -12.20 7.42 9.23
N ASN A 47 -12.24 6.44 10.13
CA ASN A 47 -11.38 6.41 11.33
C ASN A 47 -10.07 5.65 11.10
N ASN A 48 -9.96 4.90 10.01
CA ASN A 48 -8.81 4.10 9.66
C ASN A 48 -8.66 4.10 8.14
N TYR A 49 -8.03 5.14 7.60
CA TYR A 49 -7.98 5.41 6.16
C TYR A 49 -6.57 5.17 5.58
N TYR A 50 -5.72 4.39 6.26
CA TYR A 50 -4.40 4.04 5.74
C TYR A 50 -4.01 2.59 6.06
N ILE A 51 -3.14 2.04 5.21
CA ILE A 51 -2.56 0.69 5.34
C ILE A 51 -1.05 0.83 5.47
N VAL A 52 -0.43 0.02 6.33
CA VAL A 52 1.02 -0.02 6.50
C VAL A 52 1.55 -1.43 6.21
N ALA A 53 2.51 -1.53 5.30
CA ALA A 53 3.27 -2.75 5.02
C ALA A 53 4.75 -2.57 5.40
N GLY A 54 5.26 -3.49 6.21
CA GLY A 54 6.65 -3.47 6.69
C GLY A 54 7.53 -4.48 5.95
N PHE A 55 8.72 -4.03 5.55
CA PHE A 55 9.75 -4.88 4.92
C PHE A 55 11.09 -4.79 5.66
N PRO A 56 11.79 -5.93 5.84
CA PRO A 56 13.07 -6.00 6.54
C PRO A 56 14.19 -5.33 5.73
N VAL A 57 14.75 -4.24 6.27
CA VAL A 57 15.77 -3.42 5.59
C VAL A 57 17.07 -4.18 5.38
N ASN A 58 17.43 -5.05 6.32
CA ASN A 58 18.62 -5.90 6.22
C ASN A 58 18.54 -6.88 5.03
N VAL A 59 17.34 -7.31 4.64
CA VAL A 59 17.12 -8.13 3.44
C VAL A 59 17.21 -7.27 2.19
N ILE A 60 16.53 -6.11 2.19
CA ILE A 60 16.54 -5.16 1.07
C ILE A 60 17.96 -4.73 0.72
N ARG A 61 18.75 -4.30 1.72
CA ARG A 61 20.11 -3.77 1.55
C ARG A 61 21.20 -4.86 1.51
N LYS A 62 20.85 -6.14 1.58
CA LYS A 62 21.84 -7.24 1.52
C LYS A 62 22.61 -7.14 0.20
N LYS A 63 23.94 -7.22 0.24
CA LYS A 63 24.76 -7.25 -0.99
C LYS A 63 24.29 -8.37 -1.90
N GLY A 64 23.99 -8.02 -3.16
CA GLY A 64 23.47 -8.96 -4.16
C GLY A 64 21.98 -9.26 -4.06
N SER A 65 21.21 -8.58 -3.20
CA SER A 65 19.74 -8.73 -3.13
C SER A 65 19.04 -8.34 -4.43
N GLY A 66 19.63 -7.41 -5.21
CA GLY A 66 19.00 -6.84 -6.39
C GLY A 66 17.77 -5.96 -6.13
N LEU A 67 17.43 -5.72 -4.85
CA LEU A 67 16.26 -4.95 -4.43
C LEU A 67 16.54 -3.44 -4.30
N VAL A 68 17.82 -3.04 -4.39
CA VAL A 68 18.28 -1.66 -4.37
C VAL A 68 19.23 -1.44 -5.55
N THR A 69 19.06 -0.36 -6.31
CA THR A 69 20.00 0.01 -7.38
C THR A 69 21.33 0.53 -6.83
N SER A 70 22.31 0.69 -7.72
CA SER A 70 23.53 1.46 -7.43
C SER A 70 23.28 2.94 -7.10
N THR A 71 22.06 3.44 -7.32
CA THR A 71 21.61 4.81 -7.02
C THR A 71 20.67 4.85 -5.81
N ASP A 72 20.74 3.85 -4.93
CA ASP A 72 19.91 3.73 -3.71
C ASP A 72 18.40 3.79 -3.97
N THR A 73 17.96 3.37 -5.15
CA THR A 73 16.56 3.38 -5.57
C THR A 73 15.92 2.01 -5.35
N VAL A 74 14.68 2.00 -4.86
CA VAL A 74 13.86 0.81 -4.64
C VAL A 74 12.60 0.91 -5.49
N ARG A 75 12.20 -0.18 -6.15
CA ARG A 75 10.93 -0.23 -6.89
C ARG A 75 9.90 -0.99 -6.08
N ILE A 76 8.73 -0.37 -5.93
CA ILE A 76 7.63 -0.88 -5.10
C ILE A 76 6.44 -1.12 -6.02
N GLN A 77 5.78 -2.25 -5.85
CA GLN A 77 4.48 -2.53 -6.43
C GLN A 77 3.48 -2.82 -5.30
N ALA A 78 2.30 -2.24 -5.41
CA ALA A 78 1.15 -2.53 -4.57
C ALA A 78 0.01 -2.96 -5.48
N ASP A 79 -0.52 -4.15 -5.24
CA ASP A 79 -1.73 -4.63 -5.90
C ASP A 79 -2.87 -4.50 -4.91
N ILE A 80 -3.91 -3.76 -5.30
CA ILE A 80 -5.06 -3.42 -4.46
C ILE A 80 -6.31 -3.91 -5.18
N GLU A 81 -7.02 -4.84 -4.55
CA GLU A 81 -8.34 -5.28 -4.98
C GLU A 81 -9.38 -4.68 -4.04
N TRP A 82 -10.31 -3.93 -4.62
CA TRP A 82 -11.44 -3.36 -3.90
C TRP A 82 -12.48 -4.45 -3.65
N GLY A 83 -12.72 -4.76 -2.38
CA GLY A 83 -13.83 -5.59 -1.95
C GLY A 83 -15.13 -4.80 -1.81
N GLY A 84 -16.04 -5.28 -0.97
CA GLY A 84 -17.31 -4.61 -0.70
C GLY A 84 -17.09 -3.21 -0.14
N VAL A 85 -17.43 -2.19 -0.93
CA VAL A 85 -17.45 -0.80 -0.49
C VAL A 85 -18.85 -0.49 0.05
N GLN A 86 -18.92 -0.01 1.29
CA GLN A 86 -20.15 0.46 1.92
C GLN A 86 -20.02 1.96 2.16
N ILE A 87 -20.86 2.74 1.47
CA ILE A 87 -20.95 4.18 1.65
C ILE A 87 -22.34 4.48 2.21
N VAL A 88 -22.38 5.16 3.36
CA VAL A 88 -23.60 5.69 3.95
C VAL A 88 -23.53 7.20 3.85
N ASN A 89 -24.04 7.73 2.74
CA ASN A 89 -24.20 9.16 2.52
C ASN A 89 -25.49 9.46 1.69
N ASN A 90 -25.77 10.74 1.46
CA ASN A 90 -26.90 11.21 0.65
C ASN A 90 -26.52 11.49 -0.82
N TYR A 91 -25.32 11.10 -1.28
CA TYR A 91 -24.77 11.46 -2.59
C TYR A 91 -24.39 10.21 -3.38
N GLU A 92 -24.85 10.13 -4.64
CA GLU A 92 -24.76 8.90 -5.45
C GLU A 92 -23.34 8.43 -5.80
N GLN A 93 -22.28 9.22 -5.55
CA GLN A 93 -20.92 8.82 -5.88
C GLN A 93 -19.86 9.45 -4.97
N VAL A 94 -18.99 8.61 -4.43
CA VAL A 94 -17.78 9.01 -3.71
C VAL A 94 -16.59 8.62 -4.58
N ILE A 95 -15.78 9.60 -4.95
CA ILE A 95 -14.46 9.35 -5.56
C ILE A 95 -13.47 9.26 -4.41
N GLN A 96 -12.87 8.09 -4.21
CA GLN A 96 -11.79 7.89 -3.23
C GLN A 96 -10.45 7.93 -3.96
N GLU A 97 -9.67 8.98 -3.70
CA GLU A 97 -8.29 9.04 -4.17
C GLU A 97 -7.38 8.19 -3.26
N CYS A 98 -6.37 7.53 -3.84
CA CYS A 98 -5.40 6.73 -3.12
C CYS A 98 -3.98 7.20 -3.47
N SER A 99 -3.19 7.48 -2.43
CA SER A 99 -1.80 7.88 -2.53
C SER A 99 -0.89 6.82 -1.92
N ILE A 100 0.26 6.57 -2.58
CA ILE A 100 1.30 5.65 -2.10
C ILE A 100 2.51 6.45 -1.63
N ALA A 101 2.90 6.27 -0.37
CA ALA A 101 4.14 6.84 0.19
C ALA A 101 5.02 5.71 0.74
N ALA A 102 6.34 5.82 0.60
CA ALA A 102 7.28 4.84 1.13
C ALA A 102 8.40 5.54 1.89
N LEU A 103 8.75 4.99 3.05
CA LEU A 103 9.77 5.54 3.94
C LEU A 103 10.80 4.46 4.29
N LEU A 104 12.05 4.72 3.93
CA LEU A 104 13.19 3.84 4.18
C LEU A 104 14.06 4.46 5.28
N TYR A 105 13.90 3.99 6.52
CA TYR A 105 14.87 4.19 7.60
C TYR A 105 15.93 3.09 7.57
#